data_AF-A0A974B303-F1
#
_entry.id   AF-A0A974B303-F1
#
_cell.length_a   1.000
_cell.length_b   1.000
_cell.length_c   1.000
_cell.angle_alpha   90.00
_cell.angle_beta   90.00
_cell.angle_gamma   90.00
#
_symmetry.space_group_name_H-M   'P 1'
#
loop_
_entity.id
_entity.type
_entity.pdbx_description
1 polymer ?
#
loop_
_entity_poly.entity_id
_entity_poly.type
_entity_poly.pdbx_seq_one_letter_code
_entity_poly.pdbx_strand_id
1 'polypeptide(L)'
;IYMLGLGSLLVRGLPLSCPHTCQCYDVSKVFCSDEKMREIPAGLPGSATQLFFVETDLSSIRRGALGSSTTLTKLVFLNNNIQELEAGAFQGLPSLTELEVSGNPLPAVSLGVLMGLTSLSKLSLGANAISSLQPGLFTAACHLQDLRLPGNRIRALPPSIFQPLRQLQALDLSQNALVELPDGLLTPLAALRLLKLSDNLLVQVPPGAFKALGQLTELHLDGNRLEELPSGIFTGLRVLQRLQLQHNALGSLAPDIFTALLNLTVLSLEGNRLATLPATLFTGTPNLLHLSLARNQLETLPQELFANLSALQVLVLSHNAMNYIPTGVFQGLAALTALQLSHNNLSSLPAGLLAGLPLLTALALDHNRLGHLPLGLFDANDELVRVGLSDNPWVCDCHLAYLLRWLQGFAEPLIHGQAFCASPTALQGQSLLEVPRGQLECPGGPPEERWERDAPGQCTYSNPESTVSMVCNATSCQQLSLHLPPPTPSQVQGLGPAYRGAWVLHSHCGTLQVSVLVTARSENE
;
A
#
# COMPACT_ATOMS: atom_id res chain seq x y z
N ILE A 1 -25.26 -24.74 82.19
CA ILE A 1 -25.61 -25.52 80.97
C ILE A 1 -26.06 -24.51 79.93
N TYR A 2 -25.29 -24.43 78.84
CA TYR A 2 -25.36 -23.41 77.80
C TYR A 2 -26.73 -23.42 77.08
N MET A 3 -27.37 -22.25 76.98
CA MET A 3 -28.41 -21.98 75.98
C MET A 3 -27.74 -21.34 74.77
N LEU A 4 -27.59 -22.13 73.70
CA LEU A 4 -27.14 -21.69 72.37
C LEU A 4 -28.26 -20.87 71.70
N GLY A 5 -28.02 -19.57 71.54
CA GLY A 5 -28.70 -18.76 70.53
C GLY A 5 -27.91 -18.84 69.23
N LEU A 6 -28.36 -19.65 68.27
CA LEU A 6 -27.92 -19.61 66.88
C LEU A 6 -28.66 -18.46 66.18
N GLY A 7 -28.01 -17.30 66.14
CA GLY A 7 -28.51 -16.12 65.45
C GLY A 7 -27.38 -15.40 64.73
N SER A 8 -26.80 -16.01 63.70
CA SER A 8 -25.98 -15.30 62.71
C SER A 8 -25.53 -16.27 61.62
N LEU A 9 -26.27 -16.34 60.51
CA LEU A 9 -25.74 -16.79 59.21
C LEU A 9 -26.73 -16.34 58.13
N LEU A 10 -26.35 -15.27 57.44
CA LEU A 10 -26.71 -14.84 56.08
C LEU A 10 -26.72 -13.31 56.00
N VAL A 11 -25.55 -12.69 56.14
CA VAL A 11 -25.28 -11.51 55.31
C VAL A 11 -24.80 -12.08 53.98
N ARG A 12 -25.74 -12.42 53.10
CA ARG A 12 -25.47 -12.48 51.67
C ARG A 12 -25.00 -11.08 51.30
N GLY A 13 -23.69 -10.90 51.12
CA GLY A 13 -23.14 -9.69 50.53
C GLY A 13 -23.85 -9.49 49.19
N LEU A 14 -24.62 -8.41 49.09
CA LEU A 14 -25.23 -7.98 47.84
C LEU A 14 -24.13 -7.91 46.77
N PRO A 15 -24.39 -8.33 45.52
CA PRO A 15 -23.43 -8.11 44.45
C PRO A 15 -23.20 -6.60 44.38
N LEU A 16 -21.95 -6.17 44.58
CA LEU A 16 -21.53 -4.78 44.40
C LEU A 16 -22.06 -4.33 43.05
N SER A 17 -23.08 -3.47 43.13
CA SER A 17 -23.89 -3.08 42.00
C SER A 17 -23.01 -2.22 41.11
N CYS A 18 -23.00 -2.50 39.80
CA CYS A 18 -22.30 -1.68 38.84
C CYS A 18 -22.71 -0.21 39.03
N PRO A 19 -21.78 0.75 39.10
CA PRO A 19 -22.13 2.15 39.23
C PRO A 19 -23.10 2.59 38.13
N HIS A 20 -24.09 3.43 38.46
CA HIS A 20 -25.12 3.86 37.49
C HIS A 20 -24.57 4.59 36.26
N THR A 21 -23.39 5.19 36.40
CA THR A 21 -22.66 5.89 35.34
C THR A 21 -21.81 4.95 34.47
N CYS A 22 -21.88 3.63 34.72
CA CYS A 22 -21.09 2.60 34.05
C CYS A 22 -21.96 1.39 33.67
N GLN A 23 -21.45 0.62 32.72
CA GLN A 23 -21.99 -0.65 32.24
C GLN A 23 -20.96 -1.75 32.48
N CYS A 24 -21.35 -2.80 33.21
CA CYS A 24 -20.47 -3.90 33.55
C CYS A 24 -20.85 -5.12 32.70
N TYR A 25 -19.93 -5.57 31.84
CA TYR A 25 -20.08 -6.72 30.95
C TYR A 25 -19.25 -7.87 31.48
N ASP A 26 -19.93 -8.86 32.04
CA ASP A 26 -19.32 -9.84 32.92
C ASP A 26 -18.60 -9.13 34.08
N VAL A 27 -18.30 -9.80 35.19
CA VAL A 27 -17.64 -9.15 36.35
C VAL A 27 -16.19 -8.69 36.06
N SER A 28 -15.77 -8.68 34.78
CA SER A 28 -14.41 -8.47 34.30
C SER A 28 -14.23 -7.20 33.47
N LYS A 29 -15.24 -6.73 32.72
CA LYS A 29 -15.13 -5.52 31.88
C LYS A 29 -16.12 -4.46 32.31
N VAL A 30 -15.65 -3.23 32.48
CA VAL A 30 -16.49 -2.10 32.90
C VAL A 30 -16.26 -0.93 31.95
N PHE A 31 -17.36 -0.40 31.42
CA PHE A 31 -17.39 0.76 30.53
C PHE A 31 -18.14 1.90 31.18
N CYS A 32 -17.48 3.03 31.36
CA CYS A 32 -18.05 4.25 31.92
C CYS A 32 -18.04 5.33 30.84
N SER A 33 -19.22 5.85 30.48
CA SER A 33 -19.39 6.77 29.35
C SER A 33 -20.45 7.85 29.61
N ASP A 34 -20.62 8.24 30.88
CA ASP A 34 -21.50 9.36 31.23
C ASP A 34 -20.75 10.67 30.99
N GLU A 35 -21.26 11.48 30.05
CA GLU A 35 -20.69 12.79 29.68
C GLU A 35 -20.55 13.75 30.86
N LYS A 36 -21.31 13.57 31.95
CA LYS A 36 -21.27 14.41 33.15
C LYS A 36 -20.36 13.84 34.26
N MET A 37 -19.74 12.68 34.03
CA MET A 37 -18.85 12.06 35.01
C MET A 37 -17.56 12.87 35.16
N ARG A 38 -17.40 13.49 36.34
CA ARG A 38 -16.21 14.29 36.71
C ARG A 38 -15.23 13.58 37.63
N GLU A 39 -15.66 12.45 38.20
CA GLU A 39 -14.84 11.61 39.08
C GLU A 39 -15.10 10.13 38.79
N ILE A 40 -14.09 9.30 39.04
CA ILE A 40 -14.23 7.85 38.92
C ILE A 40 -15.19 7.38 40.03
N PRO A 41 -16.28 6.67 39.71
CA PRO A 41 -17.28 6.28 40.71
C PRO A 41 -16.72 5.27 41.69
N ALA A 42 -17.12 5.39 42.96
CA ALA A 42 -16.90 4.34 43.95
C ALA A 42 -17.70 3.08 43.60
N GLY A 43 -17.23 1.92 44.08
CA GLY A 43 -17.96 0.65 43.90
C GLY A 43 -17.71 -0.05 42.57
N LEU A 44 -16.62 0.29 41.85
CA LEU A 44 -16.15 -0.52 40.73
C LEU A 44 -15.94 -1.99 41.17
N PRO A 45 -16.34 -2.99 40.35
CA PRO A 45 -16.14 -4.39 40.68
C PRO A 45 -14.67 -4.72 40.95
N GLY A 46 -14.36 -5.24 42.15
CA GLY A 46 -12.99 -5.62 42.52
C GLY A 46 -12.38 -6.75 41.68
N SER A 47 -13.21 -7.51 40.97
CA SER A 47 -12.81 -8.55 40.02
C SER A 47 -12.55 -8.03 38.60
N ALA A 48 -12.74 -6.73 38.35
CA ALA A 48 -12.56 -6.16 37.01
C ALA A 48 -11.12 -6.38 36.52
N THR A 49 -11.00 -6.80 35.27
CA THR A 49 -9.73 -6.98 34.55
C THR A 49 -9.51 -5.89 33.52
N GLN A 50 -10.59 -5.22 33.07
CA GLN A 50 -10.54 -4.13 32.09
C GLN A 50 -11.50 -3.00 32.48
N LEU A 51 -10.99 -1.77 32.51
CA LEU A 51 -11.78 -0.56 32.77
C LEU A 51 -11.63 0.42 31.61
N PHE A 52 -12.75 0.98 31.17
CA PHE A 52 -12.82 1.95 30.08
C PHE A 52 -13.60 3.18 30.54
N PHE A 53 -13.01 4.36 30.37
CA PHE A 53 -13.63 5.67 30.59
C PHE A 53 -13.60 6.41 29.26
N VAL A 54 -14.76 6.54 28.61
CA VAL A 54 -14.86 7.02 27.23
C VAL A 54 -15.84 8.18 27.18
N GLU A 55 -15.42 9.31 26.61
CA GLU A 55 -16.32 10.46 26.38
C GLU A 55 -16.96 11.00 27.69
N THR A 56 -16.16 11.13 28.75
CA THR A 56 -16.57 11.69 30.06
C THR A 56 -15.93 13.07 30.34
N ASP A 57 -16.41 13.78 31.36
CA ASP A 57 -15.86 15.07 31.83
C ASP A 57 -14.79 14.92 32.93
N LEU A 58 -14.08 13.79 32.97
CA LEU A 58 -12.97 13.56 33.89
C LEU A 58 -11.85 14.57 33.63
N SER A 59 -11.55 15.44 34.60
CA SER A 59 -10.53 16.49 34.45
C SER A 59 -9.15 16.11 34.99
N SER A 60 -9.09 15.17 35.95
CA SER A 60 -7.85 14.75 36.60
C SER A 60 -7.96 13.34 37.16
N ILE A 61 -6.87 12.57 37.12
CA ILE A 61 -6.81 11.27 37.81
C ILE A 61 -5.95 11.41 39.06
N ARG A 62 -6.61 11.37 40.22
CA ARG A 62 -5.98 11.52 41.53
C ARG A 62 -5.38 10.22 42.04
N ARG A 63 -4.41 10.32 42.93
CA ARG A 63 -3.81 9.18 43.61
C ARG A 63 -4.88 8.38 44.35
N GLY A 64 -4.90 7.07 44.12
CA GLY A 64 -5.83 6.14 44.77
C GLY A 64 -7.27 6.16 44.24
N ALA A 65 -7.58 6.96 43.20
CA ALA A 65 -8.92 7.02 42.62
C ALA A 65 -9.43 5.67 42.07
N LEU A 66 -8.51 4.79 41.67
CA LEU A 66 -8.79 3.44 41.16
C LEU A 66 -8.69 2.34 42.23
N GLY A 67 -8.31 2.70 43.47
CA GLY A 67 -8.00 1.75 44.53
C GLY A 67 -6.79 0.85 44.19
N SER A 68 -6.68 -0.28 44.89
CA SER A 68 -5.69 -1.32 44.57
C SER A 68 -6.39 -2.51 43.91
N SER A 69 -5.82 -3.00 42.81
CA SER A 69 -6.33 -4.16 42.08
C SER A 69 -5.19 -5.00 41.55
N THR A 70 -5.23 -6.30 41.83
CA THR A 70 -4.29 -7.29 41.29
C THR A 70 -4.82 -7.99 40.04
N THR A 71 -6.07 -7.75 39.66
CA THR A 71 -6.71 -8.36 38.47
C THR A 71 -6.75 -7.42 37.28
N LEU A 72 -6.69 -6.11 37.51
CA LEU A 72 -6.77 -5.10 36.46
C LEU A 72 -5.53 -5.17 35.56
N THR A 73 -5.75 -5.49 34.28
CA THR A 73 -4.70 -5.63 33.26
C THR A 73 -4.77 -4.54 32.19
N LYS A 74 -5.97 -4.01 31.91
CA LYS A 74 -6.17 -2.95 30.91
C LYS A 74 -6.97 -1.78 31.48
N LEU A 75 -6.46 -0.58 31.27
CA LEU A 75 -7.09 0.67 31.71
C LEU A 75 -7.05 1.68 30.57
N VAL A 76 -8.22 2.20 30.20
CA VAL A 76 -8.38 3.08 29.04
C VAL A 76 -9.14 4.34 29.44
N PHE A 77 -8.60 5.49 29.11
CA PHE A 77 -9.24 6.81 29.16
C PHE A 77 -9.20 7.42 27.76
N LEU A 78 -10.34 7.42 27.06
CA LEU A 78 -10.43 7.89 25.68
C LEU A 78 -11.38 9.09 25.55
N ASN A 79 -10.92 10.15 24.89
CA ASN A 79 -11.72 11.34 24.60
C ASN A 79 -12.37 11.96 25.86
N ASN A 80 -11.61 12.12 26.96
CA ASN A 80 -12.09 12.83 28.15
C ASN A 80 -11.44 14.22 28.25
N ASN A 81 -11.62 14.90 29.39
CA ASN A 81 -11.08 16.24 29.65
C ASN A 81 -9.84 16.22 30.56
N ILE A 82 -9.07 15.13 30.57
CA ILE A 82 -7.99 14.96 31.56
C ILE A 82 -6.83 15.93 31.27
N GLN A 83 -6.61 16.86 32.19
CA GLN A 83 -5.53 17.85 32.14
C GLN A 83 -4.37 17.50 33.08
N GLU A 84 -4.60 16.61 34.04
CA GLU A 84 -3.60 16.26 35.05
C GLU A 84 -3.67 14.78 35.45
N LEU A 85 -2.48 14.16 35.55
CA LEU A 85 -2.29 12.85 36.17
C LEU A 85 -1.40 13.06 37.40
N GLU A 86 -1.98 12.86 38.59
CA GLU A 86 -1.24 13.02 39.85
C GLU A 86 -0.13 11.96 39.97
N ALA A 87 0.96 12.28 40.68
CA ALA A 87 1.99 11.30 40.98
C ALA A 87 1.38 10.10 41.76
N GLY A 88 1.57 8.88 41.25
CA GLY A 88 0.95 7.69 41.80
C GLY A 88 -0.54 7.53 41.48
N ALA A 89 -1.09 8.23 40.48
CA ALA A 89 -2.46 8.04 39.98
C ALA A 89 -2.82 6.56 39.74
N PHE A 90 -1.85 5.78 39.25
CA PHE A 90 -2.00 4.35 38.95
C PHE A 90 -1.27 3.44 39.95
N GLN A 91 -0.87 3.98 41.11
CA GLN A 91 -0.23 3.21 42.16
C GLN A 91 -1.21 2.16 42.72
N GLY A 92 -0.72 0.93 42.94
CA GLY A 92 -1.54 -0.18 43.44
C GLY A 92 -2.17 -1.07 42.37
N LEU A 93 -1.77 -0.87 41.10
CA LEU A 93 -2.16 -1.67 39.93
C LEU A 93 -0.97 -2.48 39.36
N PRO A 94 -0.39 -3.43 40.13
CA PRO A 94 0.86 -4.11 39.74
C PRO A 94 0.72 -4.98 38.50
N SER A 95 -0.49 -5.48 38.21
CA SER A 95 -0.78 -6.36 37.06
C SER A 95 -1.15 -5.60 35.79
N LEU A 96 -1.14 -4.26 35.81
CA LEU A 96 -1.54 -3.46 34.66
C LEU A 96 -0.52 -3.62 33.52
N THR A 97 -0.98 -4.14 32.39
CA THR A 97 -0.15 -4.40 31.20
C THR A 97 -0.40 -3.37 30.10
N GLU A 98 -1.60 -2.80 30.03
CA GLU A 98 -2.00 -1.84 29.00
C GLU A 98 -2.65 -0.60 29.65
N LEU A 99 -2.01 0.55 29.45
CA LEU A 99 -2.52 1.85 29.87
C LEU A 99 -2.69 2.74 28.63
N GLU A 100 -3.91 3.22 28.42
CA GLU A 100 -4.23 4.17 27.38
C GLU A 100 -4.87 5.42 27.98
N VAL A 101 -4.29 6.59 27.70
CA VAL A 101 -4.84 7.90 28.02
C VAL A 101 -4.77 8.74 26.75
N SER A 102 -5.75 8.56 25.86
CA SER A 102 -5.76 9.14 24.52
C SER A 102 -6.89 10.16 24.32
N GLY A 103 -6.66 11.21 23.54
CA GLY A 103 -7.70 12.21 23.25
C GLY A 103 -8.03 13.09 24.46
N ASN A 104 -7.04 13.46 25.27
CA ASN A 104 -7.23 14.34 26.43
C ASN A 104 -6.34 15.60 26.32
N PRO A 105 -6.68 16.73 26.94
CA PRO A 105 -5.84 17.93 26.92
C PRO A 105 -4.62 17.85 27.86
N LEU A 106 -3.98 16.68 28.02
CA LEU A 106 -2.89 16.47 28.96
C LEU A 106 -1.58 17.16 28.48
N PRO A 107 -1.03 18.16 29.19
CA PRO A 107 0.12 18.93 28.71
C PRO A 107 1.48 18.27 29.01
N ALA A 108 1.55 17.35 29.97
CA ALA A 108 2.77 16.66 30.36
C ALA A 108 2.47 15.38 31.14
N VAL A 109 3.46 14.48 31.20
CA VAL A 109 3.45 13.29 32.07
C VAL A 109 4.67 13.33 32.97
N SER A 110 4.47 13.13 34.28
CA SER A 110 5.55 13.12 35.26
C SER A 110 6.06 11.70 35.53
N LEU A 111 7.30 11.60 35.99
CA LEU A 111 7.94 10.34 36.41
C LEU A 111 7.08 9.53 37.41
N GLY A 112 6.41 10.22 38.32
CA GLY A 112 5.60 9.62 39.38
C GLY A 112 4.36 8.87 38.87
N VAL A 113 3.88 9.15 37.66
CA VAL A 113 2.71 8.49 37.07
C VAL A 113 3.01 7.03 36.72
N LEU A 114 4.22 6.74 36.26
CA LEU A 114 4.64 5.40 35.83
C LEU A 114 5.25 4.57 36.98
N MET A 115 5.42 5.16 38.16
CA MET A 115 5.95 4.44 39.32
C MET A 115 5.00 3.32 39.77
N GLY A 116 5.56 2.12 39.93
CA GLY A 116 4.82 0.93 40.40
C GLY A 116 4.11 0.14 39.30
N LEU A 117 4.14 0.60 38.05
CA LEU A 117 3.58 -0.12 36.90
C LEU A 117 4.58 -1.14 36.32
N THR A 118 4.97 -2.12 37.14
CA THR A 118 6.06 -3.06 36.83
C THR A 118 5.76 -4.02 35.68
N SER A 119 4.48 -4.28 35.39
CA SER A 119 4.05 -5.18 34.31
C SER A 119 3.64 -4.45 33.03
N LEU A 120 3.81 -3.12 32.98
CA LEU A 120 3.35 -2.32 31.86
C LEU A 120 4.11 -2.68 30.58
N SER A 121 3.37 -3.17 29.60
CA SER A 121 3.85 -3.61 28.29
C SER A 121 3.44 -2.62 27.20
N LYS A 122 2.29 -1.95 27.34
CA LYS A 122 1.78 -0.99 26.37
C LYS A 122 1.38 0.31 27.03
N LEU A 123 1.86 1.41 26.48
CA LEU A 123 1.51 2.75 26.91
C LEU A 123 1.11 3.59 25.70
N SER A 124 -0.15 4.04 25.69
CA SER A 124 -0.67 4.94 24.68
C SER A 124 -1.05 6.27 25.32
N LEU A 125 -0.48 7.36 24.80
CA LEU A 125 -0.69 8.73 25.22
C LEU A 125 -1.02 9.61 24.00
N GLY A 126 -1.72 9.04 23.02
CA GLY A 126 -1.98 9.69 21.74
C GLY A 126 -3.01 10.82 21.81
N ALA A 127 -2.98 11.74 20.86
CA ALA A 127 -3.92 12.87 20.77
C ALA A 127 -4.02 13.65 22.10
N ASN A 128 -2.87 14.01 22.69
CA ASN A 128 -2.81 14.86 23.88
C ASN A 128 -2.15 16.22 23.57
N ALA A 129 -1.88 17.02 24.60
CA ALA A 129 -1.19 18.29 24.49
C ALA A 129 0.28 18.22 24.96
N ILE A 130 0.88 17.02 25.00
CA ILE A 130 2.21 16.80 25.58
C ILE A 130 3.27 17.55 24.78
N SER A 131 3.93 18.54 25.40
CA SER A 131 4.94 19.37 24.72
C SER A 131 6.38 18.91 24.93
N SER A 132 6.65 18.15 25.99
CA SER A 132 8.00 17.71 26.36
C SER A 132 7.96 16.47 27.25
N LEU A 133 8.99 15.63 27.14
CA LEU A 133 9.19 14.46 28.00
C LEU A 133 10.35 14.72 28.98
N GLN A 134 10.15 14.38 30.24
CA GLN A 134 11.20 14.51 31.25
C GLN A 134 12.28 13.41 31.08
N PRO A 135 13.56 13.71 31.28
CA PRO A 135 14.61 12.69 31.30
C PRO A 135 14.28 11.56 32.29
N GLY A 136 14.46 10.31 31.86
CA GLY A 136 14.21 9.14 32.69
C GLY A 136 12.73 8.77 32.87
N LEU A 137 11.79 9.40 32.14
CA LEU A 137 10.35 9.12 32.26
C LEU A 137 10.03 7.62 32.26
N PHE A 138 10.69 6.86 31.37
CA PHE A 138 10.43 5.45 31.17
C PHE A 138 11.30 4.49 32.00
N THR A 139 12.08 5.00 32.96
CA THR A 139 12.97 4.16 33.80
C THR A 139 12.19 3.11 34.59
N ALA A 140 10.99 3.45 35.08
CA ALA A 140 10.13 2.53 35.83
C ALA A 140 9.37 1.53 34.94
N ALA A 141 9.27 1.79 33.64
CA ALA A 141 8.51 1.01 32.66
C ALA A 141 9.44 0.34 31.62
N CYS A 142 10.55 -0.25 32.09
CA CYS A 142 11.59 -0.83 31.23
C CYS A 142 11.15 -2.10 30.46
N HIS A 143 9.97 -2.64 30.77
CA HIS A 143 9.35 -3.77 30.09
C HIS A 143 8.40 -3.37 28.95
N LEU A 144 8.28 -2.07 28.64
CA LEU A 144 7.46 -1.61 27.54
C LEU A 144 7.86 -2.24 26.21
N GLN A 145 6.85 -2.68 25.48
CA GLN A 145 6.92 -3.28 24.14
C GLN A 145 6.24 -2.38 23.10
N ASP A 146 5.23 -1.61 23.48
CA ASP A 146 4.51 -0.67 22.60
C ASP A 146 4.39 0.69 23.29
N LEU A 147 5.00 1.72 22.70
CA LEU A 147 4.93 3.09 23.17
C LEU A 147 4.37 3.98 22.06
N ARG A 148 3.21 4.58 22.32
CA ARG A 148 2.52 5.47 21.38
C ARG A 148 2.32 6.85 21.98
N LEU A 149 2.86 7.84 21.30
CA LEU A 149 2.72 9.26 21.60
C LEU A 149 2.22 10.08 20.38
N PRO A 150 1.40 9.53 19.45
CA PRO A 150 1.05 10.27 18.25
C PRO A 150 0.15 11.46 18.55
N GLY A 151 0.14 12.49 17.71
CA GLY A 151 -0.81 13.60 17.84
C GLY A 151 -0.58 14.44 19.10
N ASN A 152 0.70 14.70 19.44
CA ASN A 152 1.09 15.53 20.57
C ASN A 152 1.80 16.80 20.08
N ARG A 153 2.44 17.55 20.98
CA ARG A 153 3.15 18.82 20.67
C ARG A 153 4.64 18.72 20.96
N ILE A 154 5.21 17.50 20.92
CA ILE A 154 6.60 17.25 21.31
C ILE A 154 7.52 17.87 20.25
N ARG A 155 8.36 18.81 20.67
CA ARG A 155 9.32 19.51 19.78
C ARG A 155 10.72 18.90 19.76
N ALA A 156 11.12 18.33 20.89
CA ALA A 156 12.44 17.73 21.07
C ALA A 156 12.36 16.55 22.06
N LEU A 157 13.26 15.60 21.90
CA LEU A 157 13.39 14.42 22.76
C LEU A 157 14.69 14.50 23.57
N PRO A 158 14.68 14.17 24.87
CA PRO A 158 15.92 14.02 25.62
C PRO A 158 16.79 12.88 25.03
N PRO A 159 18.12 13.05 24.86
CA PRO A 159 18.97 12.09 24.14
C PRO A 159 18.95 10.64 24.65
N SER A 160 18.69 10.43 25.94
CA SER A 160 18.70 9.11 26.57
C SER A 160 17.31 8.62 27.02
N ILE A 161 16.24 9.26 26.54
CA ILE A 161 14.86 8.96 26.99
C ILE A 161 14.48 7.49 26.77
N PHE A 162 15.00 6.85 25.72
CA PHE A 162 14.71 5.45 25.38
C PHE A 162 15.76 4.44 25.86
N GLN A 163 16.80 4.87 26.59
CA GLN A 163 17.85 3.99 27.11
C GLN A 163 17.33 2.77 27.90
N PRO A 164 16.25 2.88 28.72
CA PRO A 164 15.70 1.74 29.45
C PRO A 164 14.93 0.74 28.58
N LEU A 165 14.45 1.16 27.40
CA LEU A 165 13.40 0.47 26.63
C LEU A 165 13.93 -0.60 25.67
N ARG A 166 14.76 -1.54 26.18
CA ARG A 166 15.44 -2.55 25.35
C ARG A 166 14.50 -3.60 24.73
N GLN A 167 13.28 -3.72 25.26
CA GLN A 167 12.26 -4.67 24.81
C GLN A 167 11.23 -4.04 23.86
N LEU A 168 11.38 -2.75 23.53
CA LEU A 168 10.42 -2.03 22.72
C LEU A 168 10.36 -2.60 21.30
N GLN A 169 9.16 -2.93 20.85
CA GLN A 169 8.86 -3.49 19.54
C GLN A 169 8.16 -2.47 18.64
N ALA A 170 7.38 -1.55 19.21
CA ALA A 170 6.71 -0.48 18.49
C ALA A 170 6.93 0.86 19.16
N LEU A 171 7.35 1.86 18.37
CA LEU A 171 7.47 3.24 18.77
C LEU A 171 6.74 4.12 17.77
N ASP A 172 5.70 4.82 18.25
CA ASP A 172 4.95 5.78 17.46
C ASP A 172 5.09 7.19 18.04
N LEU A 173 5.77 8.05 17.28
CA LEU A 173 5.98 9.47 17.55
C LEU A 173 5.38 10.33 16.43
N SER A 174 4.46 9.78 15.63
CA SER A 174 3.87 10.49 14.49
C SER A 174 3.05 11.71 14.92
N GLN A 175 2.77 12.64 14.01
CA GLN A 175 1.92 13.81 14.26
C GLN A 175 2.39 14.61 15.51
N ASN A 176 3.68 14.91 15.56
CA ASN A 176 4.30 15.74 16.59
C ASN A 176 4.97 16.95 15.92
N ALA A 177 5.83 17.66 16.64
CA ALA A 177 6.55 18.82 16.13
C ALA A 177 8.07 18.62 16.19
N LEU A 178 8.55 17.38 16.06
CA LEU A 178 9.97 17.04 16.16
C LEU A 178 10.75 17.68 15.01
N VAL A 179 11.73 18.51 15.35
CA VAL A 179 12.60 19.20 14.38
C VAL A 179 13.86 18.40 14.06
N GLU A 180 14.35 17.66 15.05
CA GLU A 180 15.56 16.83 14.94
C GLU A 180 15.44 15.58 15.82
N LEU A 181 16.30 14.59 15.53
CA LEU A 181 16.52 13.43 16.37
C LEU A 181 17.92 13.54 16.99
N PRO A 182 18.08 13.43 18.32
CA PRO A 182 19.39 13.34 18.94
C PRO A 182 20.21 12.14 18.44
N ASP A 183 21.52 12.32 18.36
CA ASP A 183 22.45 11.25 18.00
C ASP A 183 22.34 10.07 18.97
N GLY A 184 22.24 8.86 18.42
CA GLY A 184 22.17 7.62 19.20
C GLY A 184 20.84 7.39 19.95
N LEU A 185 19.83 8.25 19.78
CA LEU A 185 18.52 8.14 20.45
C LEU A 185 17.91 6.73 20.33
N LEU A 186 18.01 6.13 19.15
CA LEU A 186 17.39 4.84 18.81
C LEU A 186 18.31 3.63 19.01
N THR A 187 19.59 3.84 19.32
CA THR A 187 20.58 2.76 19.50
C THR A 187 20.18 1.67 20.50
N PRO A 188 19.50 1.97 21.63
CA PRO A 188 19.07 0.94 22.58
C PRO A 188 17.95 0.02 22.06
N LEU A 189 17.23 0.40 21.01
CA LEU A 189 15.97 -0.21 20.58
C LEU A 189 16.16 -1.38 19.61
N ALA A 190 17.06 -2.32 19.92
CA ALA A 190 17.43 -3.41 19.02
C ALA A 190 16.27 -4.40 18.70
N ALA A 191 15.21 -4.43 19.52
CA ALA A 191 14.02 -5.26 19.33
C ALA A 191 12.92 -4.58 18.49
N LEU A 192 13.14 -3.33 18.06
CA LEU A 192 12.12 -2.52 17.40
C LEU A 192 11.77 -3.11 16.03
N ARG A 193 10.46 -3.25 15.77
CA ARG A 193 9.86 -3.75 14.54
C ARG A 193 9.13 -2.64 13.79
N LEU A 194 8.47 -1.74 14.51
CA LEU A 194 7.73 -0.61 13.97
C LEU A 194 8.30 0.70 14.52
N LEU A 195 8.72 1.59 13.63
CA LEU A 195 9.08 2.97 13.95
C LEU A 195 8.26 3.93 13.09
N LYS A 196 7.45 4.77 13.74
CA LYS A 196 6.70 5.85 13.10
C LYS A 196 7.19 7.20 13.58
N LEU A 197 7.65 7.99 12.62
CA LEU A 197 8.08 9.38 12.77
C LEU A 197 7.32 10.30 11.79
N SER A 198 6.21 9.80 11.22
CA SER A 198 5.42 10.50 10.21
C SER A 198 4.86 11.83 10.72
N ASP A 199 4.59 12.78 9.82
CA ASP A 199 3.94 14.05 10.14
C ASP A 199 4.67 14.80 11.28
N ASN A 200 5.97 15.02 11.11
CA ASN A 200 6.81 15.82 11.99
C ASN A 200 7.48 16.95 11.19
N LEU A 201 8.49 17.60 11.77
CA LEU A 201 9.19 18.73 11.17
C LEU A 201 10.66 18.40 10.90
N LEU A 202 11.01 17.12 10.76
CA LEU A 202 12.39 16.67 10.58
C LEU A 202 12.93 17.18 9.24
N VAL A 203 14.05 17.89 9.28
CA VAL A 203 14.77 18.38 8.09
C VAL A 203 15.87 17.40 7.65
N GLN A 204 16.41 16.66 8.61
CA GLN A 204 17.45 15.65 8.39
C GLN A 204 17.31 14.51 9.41
N VAL A 205 17.94 13.39 9.10
CA VAL A 205 18.11 12.26 10.04
C VAL A 205 19.60 12.11 10.33
N PRO A 206 20.02 11.91 11.60
CA PRO A 206 21.43 11.67 11.91
C PRO A 206 22.01 10.46 11.17
N PRO A 207 23.26 10.53 10.70
CA PRO A 207 23.94 9.39 10.08
C PRO A 207 23.92 8.16 11.00
N GLY A 208 23.51 7.01 10.45
CA GLY A 208 23.45 5.76 11.19
C GLY A 208 22.37 5.67 12.28
N ALA A 209 21.40 6.60 12.32
CA ALA A 209 20.31 6.59 13.31
C ALA A 209 19.58 5.24 13.40
N PHE A 210 19.46 4.51 12.29
CA PHE A 210 18.76 3.23 12.22
C PHE A 210 19.67 2.00 12.25
N LYS A 211 20.99 2.18 12.34
CA LYS A 211 21.98 1.09 12.17
C LYS A 211 21.80 -0.07 13.17
N ALA A 212 21.31 0.22 14.37
CA ALA A 212 21.08 -0.78 15.42
C ALA A 212 19.73 -1.52 15.28
N LEU A 213 18.83 -1.08 14.40
CA LEU A 213 17.44 -1.56 14.31
C LEU A 213 17.31 -2.77 13.38
N GLY A 214 18.11 -3.81 13.62
CA GLY A 214 18.20 -4.98 12.74
C GLY A 214 16.92 -5.84 12.65
N GLN A 215 15.92 -5.59 13.51
CA GLN A 215 14.61 -6.26 13.52
C GLN A 215 13.49 -5.38 12.92
N LEU A 216 13.81 -4.19 12.42
CA LEU A 216 12.83 -3.24 11.93
C LEU A 216 12.17 -3.76 10.66
N THR A 217 10.85 -3.93 10.69
CA THR A 217 10.04 -4.37 9.55
C THR A 217 9.35 -3.19 8.87
N GLU A 218 9.02 -2.14 9.62
CA GLU A 218 8.35 -0.96 9.10
C GLU A 218 9.00 0.34 9.61
N LEU A 219 9.33 1.22 8.67
CA LEU A 219 9.86 2.54 8.92
C LEU A 219 9.03 3.59 8.20
N HIS A 220 8.45 4.51 8.97
CA HIS A 220 7.62 5.59 8.46
C HIS A 220 8.27 6.95 8.78
N LEU A 221 8.69 7.66 7.73
CA LEU A 221 9.36 8.98 7.76
C LEU A 221 8.60 10.00 6.89
N ASP A 222 7.40 9.66 6.45
CA ASP A 222 6.57 10.47 5.57
C ASP A 222 6.01 11.73 6.24
N GLY A 223 5.61 12.73 5.46
CA GLY A 223 5.06 13.98 6.02
C GLY A 223 6.06 14.80 6.83
N ASN A 224 7.35 14.71 6.50
CA ASN A 224 8.42 15.49 7.13
C ASN A 224 8.95 16.56 6.14
N ARG A 225 10.13 17.13 6.43
CA ARG A 225 10.80 18.14 5.61
C ARG A 225 12.19 17.66 5.17
N LEU A 226 12.37 16.35 5.02
CA LEU A 226 13.67 15.77 4.69
C LEU A 226 14.11 16.23 3.30
N GLU A 227 15.23 16.95 3.22
CA GLU A 227 15.80 17.44 1.95
C GLU A 227 16.79 16.44 1.34
N GLU A 228 17.47 15.68 2.20
CA GLU A 228 18.42 14.64 1.83
C GLU A 228 18.35 13.44 2.78
N LEU A 229 18.89 12.30 2.32
CA LEU A 229 19.11 11.12 3.12
C LEU A 229 20.61 10.86 3.24
N PRO A 230 21.17 10.72 4.46
CA PRO A 230 22.58 10.40 4.63
C PRO A 230 22.95 9.09 3.92
N SER A 231 24.19 9.02 3.43
CA SER A 231 24.70 7.80 2.78
C SER A 231 24.62 6.60 3.73
N GLY A 232 24.09 5.48 3.21
CA GLY A 232 23.93 4.25 3.98
C GLY A 232 23.00 4.36 5.19
N ILE A 233 22.09 5.34 5.27
CA ILE A 233 21.18 5.52 6.43
C ILE A 233 20.36 4.26 6.76
N PHE A 234 20.05 3.43 5.76
CA PHE A 234 19.31 2.18 5.91
C PHE A 234 20.20 0.94 6.09
N THR A 235 21.50 1.11 6.27
CA THR A 235 22.43 0.00 6.48
C THR A 235 22.09 -0.73 7.77
N GLY A 236 21.90 -2.04 7.69
CA GLY A 236 21.55 -2.90 8.84
C GLY A 236 20.06 -3.29 8.89
N LEU A 237 19.19 -2.62 8.13
CA LEU A 237 17.75 -2.89 8.08
C LEU A 237 17.38 -4.07 7.16
N ARG A 238 18.01 -5.23 7.41
CA ARG A 238 17.96 -6.40 6.50
C ARG A 238 16.57 -7.05 6.38
N VAL A 239 15.70 -6.84 7.37
CA VAL A 239 14.35 -7.41 7.41
C VAL A 239 13.26 -6.37 7.13
N LEU A 240 13.63 -5.16 6.72
CA LEU A 240 12.68 -4.09 6.43
C LEU A 240 11.80 -4.47 5.25
N GLN A 241 10.49 -4.38 5.44
CA GLN A 241 9.47 -4.73 4.45
C GLN A 241 8.75 -3.51 3.91
N ARG A 242 8.59 -2.46 4.71
CA ARG A 242 7.90 -1.22 4.34
C ARG A 242 8.73 0.00 4.70
N LEU A 243 8.94 0.85 3.70
CA LEU A 243 9.59 2.15 3.85
C LEU A 243 8.68 3.24 3.27
N GLN A 244 8.27 4.18 4.11
CA GLN A 244 7.45 5.34 3.73
C GLN A 244 8.30 6.61 3.81
N LEU A 245 8.51 7.27 2.68
CA LEU A 245 9.28 8.50 2.53
C LEU A 245 8.48 9.59 1.79
N GLN A 246 7.20 9.37 1.55
CA GLN A 246 6.35 10.30 0.83
C GLN A 246 6.18 11.64 1.54
N HIS A 247 5.80 12.68 0.80
CA HIS A 247 5.55 14.02 1.32
C HIS A 247 6.74 14.56 2.14
N ASN A 248 7.93 14.48 1.54
CA ASN A 248 9.16 15.10 2.02
C ASN A 248 9.67 16.11 0.97
N ALA A 249 10.91 16.58 1.11
CA ALA A 249 11.53 17.55 0.22
C ALA A 249 12.73 16.97 -0.55
N LEU A 250 12.80 15.64 -0.70
CA LEU A 250 13.98 14.96 -1.27
C LEU A 250 14.20 15.39 -2.72
N GLY A 251 15.36 15.99 -3.00
CA GLY A 251 15.73 16.45 -4.35
C GLY A 251 16.55 15.45 -5.16
N SER A 252 17.32 14.59 -4.49
CA SER A 252 18.11 13.52 -5.12
C SER A 252 18.26 12.32 -4.20
N LEU A 253 18.65 11.19 -4.77
CA LEU A 253 18.91 9.94 -4.05
C LEU A 253 20.26 9.38 -4.45
N ALA A 254 21.04 8.90 -3.48
CA ALA A 254 22.27 8.19 -3.75
C ALA A 254 21.96 6.86 -4.47
N PRO A 255 22.79 6.41 -5.44
CA PRO A 255 22.52 5.21 -6.24
C PRO A 255 22.42 3.91 -5.43
N ASP A 256 23.06 3.88 -4.26
CA ASP A 256 23.17 2.71 -3.40
C ASP A 256 22.28 2.78 -2.14
N ILE A 257 21.45 3.82 -2.01
CA ILE A 257 20.71 4.13 -0.78
C ILE A 257 19.82 2.96 -0.30
N PHE A 258 19.27 2.16 -1.22
CA PHE A 258 18.41 1.02 -0.93
C PHE A 258 19.11 -0.35 -1.05
N THR A 259 20.42 -0.40 -1.30
CA THR A 259 21.15 -1.65 -1.61
C THR A 259 21.02 -2.73 -0.52
N ALA A 260 20.86 -2.32 0.74
CA ALA A 260 20.77 -3.24 1.88
C ALA A 260 19.35 -3.81 2.13
N LEU A 261 18.34 -3.36 1.39
CA LEU A 261 16.92 -3.59 1.68
C LEU A 261 16.32 -4.76 0.88
N LEU A 262 16.97 -5.94 0.97
CA LEU A 262 16.60 -7.12 0.17
C LEU A 262 15.16 -7.59 0.37
N ASN A 263 14.59 -7.39 1.57
CA ASN A 263 13.23 -7.82 1.92
C ASN A 263 12.17 -6.74 1.71
N LEU A 264 12.54 -5.60 1.12
CA LEU A 264 11.61 -4.48 0.95
C LEU A 264 10.53 -4.85 -0.07
N THR A 265 9.28 -4.71 0.35
CA THR A 265 8.09 -5.02 -0.46
C THR A 265 7.32 -3.76 -0.85
N VAL A 266 7.37 -2.73 -0.01
CA VAL A 266 6.67 -1.46 -0.24
C VAL A 266 7.62 -0.29 -0.07
N LEU A 267 7.75 0.51 -1.12
CA LEU A 267 8.48 1.77 -1.11
C LEU A 267 7.60 2.88 -1.67
N SER A 268 7.42 3.94 -0.89
CA SER A 268 6.77 5.16 -1.36
C SER A 268 7.72 6.35 -1.27
N LEU A 269 7.97 6.98 -2.41
CA LEU A 269 8.71 8.23 -2.59
C LEU A 269 7.80 9.34 -3.13
N GLU A 270 6.48 9.15 -3.01
CA GLU A 270 5.49 10.08 -3.55
C GLU A 270 5.63 11.49 -2.99
N GLY A 271 5.39 12.53 -3.78
CA GLY A 271 5.31 13.89 -3.25
C GLY A 271 6.65 14.42 -2.73
N ASN A 272 7.74 14.10 -3.43
CA ASN A 272 9.07 14.65 -3.21
C ASN A 272 9.45 15.61 -4.36
N ARG A 273 10.72 16.00 -4.47
CA ARG A 273 11.24 16.93 -5.49
C ARG A 273 12.22 16.24 -6.43
N LEU A 274 12.03 14.93 -6.66
CA LEU A 274 12.96 14.14 -7.46
C LEU A 274 12.81 14.50 -8.95
N ALA A 275 13.87 15.03 -9.55
CA ALA A 275 13.92 15.34 -10.98
C ALA A 275 14.56 14.22 -11.81
N THR A 276 15.50 13.48 -11.22
CA THR A 276 16.19 12.34 -11.85
C THR A 276 16.35 11.20 -10.85
N LEU A 277 16.54 9.98 -11.38
CA LEU A 277 16.79 8.77 -10.60
C LEU A 277 18.07 8.10 -11.11
N PRO A 278 18.95 7.59 -10.23
CA PRO A 278 20.07 6.74 -10.65
C PRO A 278 19.57 5.44 -11.27
N ALA A 279 20.20 4.98 -12.35
CA ALA A 279 19.80 3.73 -13.02
C ALA A 279 19.88 2.49 -12.12
N THR A 280 20.76 2.49 -11.12
CA THR A 280 20.97 1.35 -10.21
C THR A 280 20.14 1.42 -8.93
N LEU A 281 19.27 2.43 -8.77
CA LEU A 281 18.62 2.76 -7.50
C LEU A 281 17.89 1.57 -6.85
N PHE A 282 17.25 0.72 -7.66
CA PHE A 282 16.43 -0.41 -7.18
C PHE A 282 17.09 -1.78 -7.38
N THR A 283 18.38 -1.82 -7.72
CA THR A 283 19.11 -3.08 -7.96
C THR A 283 19.13 -3.99 -6.72
N GLY A 284 19.22 -3.41 -5.51
CA GLY A 284 19.23 -4.15 -4.24
C GLY A 284 17.86 -4.46 -3.64
N THR A 285 16.76 -4.20 -4.36
CA THR A 285 15.39 -4.38 -3.83
C THR A 285 14.53 -5.29 -4.74
N PRO A 286 14.94 -6.54 -5.02
CA PRO A 286 14.28 -7.41 -5.99
C PRO A 286 12.87 -7.88 -5.57
N ASN A 287 12.56 -7.80 -4.27
CA ASN A 287 11.27 -8.25 -3.71
C ASN A 287 10.22 -7.14 -3.61
N LEU A 288 10.46 -5.96 -4.23
CA LEU A 288 9.47 -4.89 -4.26
C LEU A 288 8.20 -5.36 -4.98
N LEU A 289 7.07 -5.15 -4.32
CA LEU A 289 5.73 -5.43 -4.84
C LEU A 289 5.01 -4.12 -5.20
N HIS A 290 5.23 -3.06 -4.42
CA HIS A 290 4.60 -1.76 -4.62
C HIS A 290 5.65 -0.65 -4.59
N LEU A 291 5.70 0.12 -5.68
CA LEU A 291 6.56 1.29 -5.82
C LEU A 291 5.74 2.50 -6.26
N SER A 292 5.76 3.56 -5.44
CA SER A 292 5.21 4.87 -5.80
C SER A 292 6.32 5.90 -5.95
N LEU A 293 6.40 6.50 -7.14
CA LEU A 293 7.21 7.65 -7.51
C LEU A 293 6.32 8.84 -7.92
N ALA A 294 5.04 8.79 -7.58
CA ALA A 294 4.06 9.79 -7.98
C ALA A 294 4.38 11.18 -7.43
N ARG A 295 3.82 12.23 -8.03
CA ARG A 295 3.94 13.62 -7.52
C ARG A 295 5.40 14.04 -7.30
N ASN A 296 6.27 13.71 -8.25
CA ASN A 296 7.66 14.17 -8.30
C ASN A 296 7.85 15.09 -9.52
N GLN A 297 9.11 15.34 -9.90
CA GLN A 297 9.47 16.22 -11.02
C GLN A 297 10.18 15.44 -12.14
N LEU A 298 9.87 14.14 -12.27
CA LEU A 298 10.56 13.27 -13.22
C LEU A 298 10.19 13.62 -14.65
N GLU A 299 11.18 13.98 -15.47
CA GLU A 299 10.99 14.25 -16.91
C GLU A 299 11.21 13.01 -17.79
N THR A 300 12.01 12.06 -17.30
CA THR A 300 12.31 10.78 -17.95
C THR A 300 12.79 9.76 -16.92
N LEU A 301 13.03 8.53 -17.36
CA LEU A 301 13.51 7.42 -16.54
C LEU A 301 14.78 6.83 -17.17
N PRO A 302 15.75 6.34 -16.39
CA PRO A 302 16.82 5.50 -16.91
C PRO A 302 16.27 4.16 -17.43
N GLN A 303 16.78 3.69 -18.57
CA GLN A 303 16.30 2.47 -19.23
C GLN A 303 16.31 1.23 -18.31
N GLU A 304 17.35 1.05 -17.50
CA GLU A 304 17.54 -0.14 -16.66
C GLU A 304 17.01 0.03 -15.22
N LEU A 305 16.27 1.11 -14.94
CA LEU A 305 15.86 1.46 -13.57
C LEU A 305 15.08 0.33 -12.86
N PHE A 306 14.28 -0.43 -13.60
CA PHE A 306 13.39 -1.46 -13.05
C PHE A 306 13.80 -2.89 -13.42
N ALA A 307 14.96 -3.10 -14.04
CA ALA A 307 15.36 -4.38 -14.62
C ALA A 307 15.36 -5.57 -13.64
N ASN A 308 15.56 -5.32 -12.34
CA ASN A 308 15.61 -6.35 -11.29
C ASN A 308 14.29 -6.51 -10.50
N LEU A 309 13.20 -5.86 -10.92
CA LEU A 309 11.94 -5.80 -10.16
C LEU A 309 10.88 -6.75 -10.71
N SER A 310 11.25 -8.02 -10.93
CA SER A 310 10.33 -9.03 -11.52
C SER A 310 9.11 -9.36 -10.66
N ALA A 311 9.18 -9.11 -9.36
CA ALA A 311 8.07 -9.29 -8.41
C ALA A 311 7.12 -8.07 -8.32
N LEU A 312 7.46 -6.94 -8.97
CA LEU A 312 6.69 -5.71 -8.83
C LEU A 312 5.30 -5.86 -9.41
N GLN A 313 4.29 -5.55 -8.60
CA GLN A 313 2.87 -5.68 -8.96
C GLN A 313 2.25 -4.33 -9.30
N VAL A 314 2.65 -3.27 -8.58
CA VAL A 314 2.09 -1.93 -8.75
C VAL A 314 3.21 -0.92 -8.90
N LEU A 315 3.19 -0.18 -10.01
CA LEU A 315 4.10 0.92 -10.30
C LEU A 315 3.29 2.20 -10.53
N VAL A 316 3.50 3.19 -9.66
CA VAL A 316 2.84 4.50 -9.76
C VAL A 316 3.85 5.57 -10.13
N LEU A 317 3.68 6.15 -11.32
CA LEU A 317 4.50 7.23 -11.87
C LEU A 317 3.66 8.48 -12.19
N SER A 318 2.40 8.51 -11.73
CA SER A 318 1.47 9.60 -11.99
C SER A 318 1.90 10.95 -11.41
N HIS A 319 1.39 12.05 -11.97
CA HIS A 319 1.71 13.41 -11.53
C HIS A 319 3.23 13.70 -11.55
N ASN A 320 3.87 13.44 -12.69
CA ASN A 320 5.26 13.82 -12.94
C ASN A 320 5.31 14.75 -14.16
N ALA A 321 6.50 15.04 -14.67
CA ALA A 321 6.71 15.91 -15.83
C ALA A 321 7.18 15.11 -17.06
N MET A 322 6.84 13.82 -17.15
CA MET A 322 7.43 12.94 -18.17
C MET A 322 6.95 13.33 -19.57
N ASN A 323 7.90 13.61 -20.46
CA ASN A 323 7.62 13.96 -21.87
C ASN A 323 7.66 12.73 -22.79
N TYR A 324 8.50 11.75 -22.46
CA TYR A 324 8.62 10.49 -23.18
C TYR A 324 9.01 9.37 -22.21
N ILE A 325 8.72 8.14 -22.61
CA ILE A 325 9.13 6.93 -21.91
C ILE A 325 10.22 6.24 -22.74
N PRO A 326 11.39 5.90 -22.18
CA PRO A 326 12.41 5.15 -22.90
C PRO A 326 11.89 3.77 -23.34
N THR A 327 12.29 3.34 -24.54
CA THR A 327 11.97 2.01 -25.04
C THR A 327 12.49 0.94 -24.10
N GLY A 328 11.61 0.00 -23.74
CA GLY A 328 11.99 -1.15 -22.92
C GLY A 328 12.18 -0.87 -21.42
N VAL A 329 11.90 0.33 -20.91
CA VAL A 329 12.10 0.64 -19.48
C VAL A 329 11.31 -0.25 -18.52
N PHE A 330 10.19 -0.83 -18.98
CA PHE A 330 9.34 -1.75 -18.21
C PHE A 330 9.60 -3.22 -18.53
N GLN A 331 10.63 -3.54 -19.32
CA GLN A 331 11.00 -4.93 -19.60
C GLN A 331 11.39 -5.65 -18.31
N GLY A 332 10.96 -6.91 -18.19
CA GLY A 332 11.25 -7.75 -17.02
C GLY A 332 10.29 -7.59 -15.84
N LEU A 333 9.35 -6.63 -15.88
CA LEU A 333 8.29 -6.46 -14.87
C LEU A 333 7.17 -7.51 -15.02
N ALA A 334 7.53 -8.79 -14.98
CA ALA A 334 6.67 -9.92 -15.32
C ALA A 334 5.43 -10.07 -14.41
N ALA A 335 5.51 -9.59 -13.16
CA ALA A 335 4.41 -9.63 -12.20
C ALA A 335 3.54 -8.36 -12.19
N LEU A 336 3.80 -7.37 -13.06
CA LEU A 336 3.13 -6.08 -12.99
C LEU A 336 1.67 -6.21 -13.39
N THR A 337 0.78 -5.77 -12.49
CA THR A 337 -0.68 -5.82 -12.66
C THR A 337 -1.28 -4.44 -12.85
N ALA A 338 -0.64 -3.39 -12.33
CA ALA A 338 -1.09 -2.01 -12.44
C ALA A 338 0.07 -1.05 -12.72
N LEU A 339 -0.07 -0.29 -13.82
CA LEU A 339 0.85 0.77 -14.24
C LEU A 339 0.10 2.10 -14.31
N GLN A 340 0.50 3.06 -13.49
CA GLN A 340 -0.12 4.39 -13.48
C GLN A 340 0.84 5.45 -14.03
N LEU A 341 0.48 6.04 -15.17
CA LEU A 341 1.23 7.07 -15.89
C LEU A 341 0.40 8.35 -16.08
N SER A 342 -0.74 8.45 -15.39
CA SER A 342 -1.67 9.58 -15.51
C SER A 342 -1.05 10.90 -15.05
N HIS A 343 -1.55 12.03 -15.54
CA HIS A 343 -1.04 13.35 -15.21
C HIS A 343 0.47 13.48 -15.48
N ASN A 344 0.88 13.22 -16.72
CA ASN A 344 2.22 13.49 -17.23
C ASN A 344 2.10 14.36 -18.49
N ASN A 345 3.19 14.54 -19.24
CA ASN A 345 3.21 15.31 -20.48
C ASN A 345 3.53 14.42 -21.70
N LEU A 346 3.11 13.15 -21.66
CA LEU A 346 3.45 12.17 -22.71
C LEU A 346 2.72 12.51 -24.00
N SER A 347 3.46 12.76 -25.08
CA SER A 347 2.90 13.02 -26.42
C SER A 347 2.81 11.76 -27.29
N SER A 348 3.62 10.76 -26.99
CA SER A 348 3.70 9.49 -27.72
C SER A 348 4.21 8.38 -26.81
N LEU A 349 3.88 7.13 -27.13
CA LEU A 349 4.40 5.94 -26.44
C LEU A 349 5.26 5.10 -27.41
N PRO A 350 6.35 4.47 -26.95
CA PRO A 350 7.11 3.52 -27.77
C PRO A 350 6.27 2.31 -28.19
N ALA A 351 6.51 1.80 -29.39
CA ALA A 351 5.96 0.51 -29.82
C ALA A 351 6.47 -0.61 -28.89
N GLY A 352 5.58 -1.55 -28.53
CA GLY A 352 5.93 -2.65 -27.63
C GLY A 352 6.22 -2.25 -26.19
N LEU A 353 5.84 -1.05 -25.74
CA LEU A 353 6.04 -0.58 -24.36
C LEU A 353 5.51 -1.58 -23.31
N LEU A 354 4.40 -2.25 -23.62
CA LEU A 354 3.71 -3.18 -22.71
C LEU A 354 4.03 -4.66 -23.00
N ALA A 355 4.86 -4.96 -24.00
CA ALA A 355 5.11 -6.33 -24.46
C ALA A 355 5.75 -7.24 -23.38
N GLY A 356 6.44 -6.66 -22.40
CA GLY A 356 7.03 -7.38 -21.27
C GLY A 356 6.12 -7.51 -20.04
N LEU A 357 4.83 -7.16 -20.14
CA LEU A 357 3.90 -7.03 -19.01
C LEU A 357 2.68 -7.98 -19.13
N PRO A 358 2.88 -9.31 -19.13
CA PRO A 358 1.82 -10.27 -19.46
C PRO A 358 0.64 -10.29 -18.47
N LEU A 359 0.85 -9.86 -17.22
CA LEU A 359 -0.18 -9.85 -16.17
C LEU A 359 -0.84 -8.47 -15.98
N LEU A 360 -0.61 -7.51 -16.89
CA LEU A 360 -1.10 -6.16 -16.75
C LEU A 360 -2.63 -6.11 -16.87
N THR A 361 -3.31 -5.73 -15.79
CA THR A 361 -4.78 -5.61 -15.74
C THR A 361 -5.26 -4.17 -15.79
N ALA A 362 -4.41 -3.22 -15.36
CA ALA A 362 -4.75 -1.81 -15.25
C ALA A 362 -3.64 -0.90 -15.77
N LEU A 363 -4.00 0.00 -16.68
CA LEU A 363 -3.11 1.01 -17.25
C LEU A 363 -3.80 2.39 -17.19
N ALA A 364 -3.23 3.34 -16.48
CA ALA A 364 -3.74 4.71 -16.45
C ALA A 364 -2.86 5.63 -17.32
N LEU A 365 -3.41 6.16 -18.41
CA LEU A 365 -2.77 7.14 -19.31
C LEU A 365 -3.52 8.49 -19.31
N ASP A 366 -4.51 8.66 -18.44
CA ASP A 366 -5.34 9.86 -18.37
C ASP A 366 -4.51 11.12 -18.17
N HIS A 367 -5.02 12.27 -18.62
CA HIS A 367 -4.37 13.56 -18.41
C HIS A 367 -2.91 13.59 -18.93
N ASN A 368 -2.73 13.23 -20.20
CA ASN A 368 -1.46 13.33 -20.91
C ASN A 368 -1.65 14.19 -22.19
N ARG A 369 -0.69 14.13 -23.12
CA ARG A 369 -0.73 14.82 -24.41
C ARG A 369 -0.82 13.85 -25.59
N LEU A 370 -1.37 12.66 -25.38
CA LEU A 370 -1.44 11.61 -26.40
C LEU A 370 -2.46 11.98 -27.48
N GLY A 371 -2.01 12.06 -28.72
CA GLY A 371 -2.88 12.19 -29.89
C GLY A 371 -3.30 10.85 -30.50
N HIS A 372 -2.42 9.85 -30.41
CA HIS A 372 -2.59 8.51 -30.93
C HIS A 372 -1.82 7.52 -30.07
N LEU A 373 -2.11 6.22 -30.24
CA LEU A 373 -1.34 5.13 -29.65
C LEU A 373 -0.62 4.36 -30.77
N PRO A 374 0.58 3.80 -30.50
CA PRO A 374 1.25 2.94 -31.47
C PRO A 374 0.41 1.70 -31.77
N LEU A 375 0.46 1.24 -33.02
CA LEU A 375 -0.19 0.01 -33.44
C LEU A 375 0.32 -1.17 -32.61
N GLY A 376 -0.61 -2.01 -32.17
CA GLY A 376 -0.30 -3.22 -31.43
C GLY A 376 0.14 -3.01 -29.97
N LEU A 377 -0.08 -1.82 -29.40
CA LEU A 377 0.32 -1.52 -28.02
C LEU A 377 -0.21 -2.53 -26.99
N PHE A 378 -1.44 -3.03 -27.19
CA PHE A 378 -2.16 -3.91 -26.28
C PHE A 378 -2.16 -5.38 -26.69
N ASP A 379 -1.55 -5.73 -27.83
CA ASP A 379 -1.70 -7.05 -28.44
C ASP A 379 -1.07 -8.19 -27.62
N ALA A 380 -0.19 -7.86 -26.67
CA ALA A 380 0.47 -8.80 -25.77
C ALA A 380 -0.15 -8.85 -24.36
N ASN A 381 -1.24 -8.12 -24.10
CA ASN A 381 -1.80 -7.90 -22.76
C ASN A 381 -3.27 -8.36 -22.69
N ASP A 382 -3.50 -9.66 -22.81
CA ASP A 382 -4.85 -10.26 -22.82
C ASP A 382 -5.65 -10.00 -21.53
N GLU A 383 -4.96 -9.78 -20.40
CA GLU A 383 -5.56 -9.53 -19.08
C GLU A 383 -5.98 -8.06 -18.87
N LEU A 384 -5.71 -7.18 -19.85
CA LEU A 384 -5.93 -5.73 -19.70
C LEU A 384 -7.42 -5.38 -19.75
N VAL A 385 -7.96 -4.98 -18.59
CA VAL A 385 -9.40 -4.71 -18.41
C VAL A 385 -9.72 -3.30 -17.92
N ARG A 386 -8.72 -2.54 -17.45
CA ARG A 386 -8.90 -1.15 -17.01
C ARG A 386 -7.90 -0.26 -17.72
N VAL A 387 -8.37 0.54 -18.67
CA VAL A 387 -7.53 1.53 -19.34
C VAL A 387 -8.12 2.92 -19.15
N GLY A 388 -7.31 3.80 -18.59
CA GLY A 388 -7.62 5.21 -18.45
C GLY A 388 -7.09 6.00 -19.64
N LEU A 389 -7.98 6.60 -20.43
CA LEU A 389 -7.66 7.36 -21.66
C LEU A 389 -8.20 8.79 -21.64
N SER A 390 -8.86 9.18 -20.56
CA SER A 390 -9.53 10.48 -20.44
C SER A 390 -8.53 11.63 -20.51
N ASP A 391 -9.01 12.82 -20.86
CA ASP A 391 -8.20 14.06 -20.82
C ASP A 391 -6.90 13.97 -21.63
N ASN A 392 -6.98 13.39 -22.83
CA ASN A 392 -5.90 13.39 -23.83
C ASN A 392 -6.40 14.04 -25.14
N PRO A 393 -5.54 14.73 -25.89
CA PRO A 393 -5.90 15.41 -27.13
C PRO A 393 -6.01 14.42 -28.32
N TRP A 394 -6.88 13.41 -28.22
CA TRP A 394 -7.02 12.37 -29.24
C TRP A 394 -7.34 12.96 -30.63
N VAL A 395 -6.55 12.54 -31.62
CA VAL A 395 -6.75 12.86 -33.04
C VAL A 395 -7.58 11.73 -33.65
N CYS A 396 -8.83 12.02 -33.99
CA CYS A 396 -9.77 11.06 -34.56
C CYS A 396 -9.64 11.00 -36.08
N ASP A 397 -8.46 10.59 -36.54
CA ASP A 397 -8.13 10.30 -37.92
C ASP A 397 -7.87 8.80 -38.11
N CYS A 398 -7.24 8.41 -39.22
CA CYS A 398 -6.98 7.01 -39.56
C CYS A 398 -6.13 6.28 -38.51
N HIS A 399 -5.26 6.98 -37.78
CA HIS A 399 -4.37 6.40 -36.78
C HIS A 399 -5.14 5.96 -35.52
N LEU A 400 -6.37 6.47 -35.30
CA LEU A 400 -7.22 6.03 -34.19
C LEU A 400 -7.81 4.63 -34.41
N ALA A 401 -7.82 4.13 -35.65
CA ALA A 401 -8.54 2.90 -36.02
C ALA A 401 -8.17 1.68 -35.17
N TYR A 402 -6.90 1.57 -34.76
CA TYR A 402 -6.45 0.52 -33.85
C TYR A 402 -7.10 0.62 -32.47
N LEU A 403 -6.96 1.79 -31.82
CA LEU A 403 -7.51 2.01 -30.48
C LEU A 403 -9.03 1.85 -30.49
N LEU A 404 -9.72 2.37 -31.50
CA LEU A 404 -11.17 2.22 -31.63
C LEU A 404 -11.58 0.74 -31.74
N ARG A 405 -10.88 -0.04 -32.57
CA ARG A 405 -11.15 -1.48 -32.72
C ARG A 405 -10.93 -2.23 -31.40
N TRP A 406 -9.88 -1.88 -30.68
CA TRP A 406 -9.58 -2.47 -29.38
C TRP A 406 -10.67 -2.13 -28.34
N LEU A 407 -11.07 -0.87 -28.24
CA LEU A 407 -12.14 -0.42 -27.32
C LEU A 407 -13.50 -1.07 -27.63
N GLN A 408 -13.83 -1.25 -28.91
CA GLN A 408 -15.06 -1.92 -29.36
C GLN A 408 -15.04 -3.44 -29.14
N GLY A 409 -13.90 -4.03 -28.81
CA GLY A 409 -13.76 -5.46 -28.52
C GLY A 409 -14.36 -5.90 -27.18
N PHE A 410 -14.68 -4.95 -26.29
CA PHE A 410 -15.21 -5.25 -24.96
C PHE A 410 -16.74 -5.29 -24.97
N ALA A 411 -17.31 -6.32 -24.33
CA ALA A 411 -18.75 -6.51 -24.23
C ALA A 411 -19.44 -5.48 -23.30
N GLU A 412 -18.70 -4.94 -22.32
CA GLU A 412 -19.17 -3.91 -21.39
C GLU A 412 -18.31 -2.65 -21.51
N PRO A 413 -18.88 -1.44 -21.41
CA PRO A 413 -18.12 -0.20 -21.47
C PRO A 413 -17.05 -0.14 -20.37
N LEU A 414 -15.80 0.11 -20.76
CA LEU A 414 -14.70 0.34 -19.82
C LEU A 414 -15.02 1.59 -18.99
N ILE A 415 -15.22 1.41 -17.67
CA ILE A 415 -15.64 2.49 -16.73
C ILE A 415 -14.70 3.71 -16.77
N HIS A 416 -13.41 3.49 -17.08
CA HIS A 416 -12.38 4.54 -17.15
C HIS A 416 -11.91 4.86 -18.58
N GLY A 417 -12.52 4.26 -19.60
CA GLY A 417 -12.18 4.46 -21.02
C GLY A 417 -12.90 5.63 -21.70
N GLN A 418 -13.61 6.47 -20.93
CA GLN A 418 -14.35 7.61 -21.48
C GLN A 418 -13.40 8.67 -22.01
N ALA A 419 -13.14 8.61 -23.31
CA ALA A 419 -12.28 9.53 -24.03
C ALA A 419 -13.05 10.19 -25.18
N PHE A 420 -12.61 11.40 -25.55
CA PHE A 420 -13.27 12.23 -26.54
C PHE A 420 -12.26 12.73 -27.57
N CYS A 421 -12.71 12.91 -28.80
CA CYS A 421 -11.93 13.52 -29.85
C CYS A 421 -11.60 14.98 -29.52
N ALA A 422 -10.33 15.36 -29.65
CA ALA A 422 -9.92 16.77 -29.62
C ALA A 422 -9.82 17.37 -31.02
N SER A 423 -9.53 16.55 -32.02
CA SER A 423 -9.47 16.93 -33.44
C SER A 423 -9.85 15.73 -34.32
N PRO A 424 -10.19 15.94 -35.61
CA PRO A 424 -10.43 17.21 -36.28
C PRO A 424 -11.67 17.94 -35.72
N THR A 425 -11.84 19.23 -36.05
CA THR A 425 -12.95 20.06 -35.55
C THR A 425 -14.33 19.47 -35.81
N ALA A 426 -14.50 18.70 -36.89
CA ALA A 426 -15.76 18.02 -37.22
C ALA A 426 -16.17 16.94 -36.20
N LEU A 427 -15.20 16.34 -35.49
CA LEU A 427 -15.42 15.27 -34.51
C LEU A 427 -15.14 15.73 -33.08
N GLN A 428 -14.75 16.98 -32.87
CA GLN A 428 -14.34 17.49 -31.57
C GLN A 428 -15.46 17.33 -30.51
N GLY A 429 -15.13 16.74 -29.37
CA GLY A 429 -16.06 16.46 -28.27
C GLY A 429 -16.88 15.17 -28.45
N GLN A 430 -16.77 14.48 -29.58
CA GLN A 430 -17.42 13.19 -29.78
C GLN A 430 -16.69 12.09 -28.99
N SER A 431 -17.44 11.16 -28.40
CA SER A 431 -16.86 10.00 -27.72
C SER A 431 -16.11 9.13 -28.73
N LEU A 432 -14.91 8.65 -28.38
CA LEU A 432 -14.13 7.79 -29.27
C LEU A 432 -14.93 6.57 -29.74
N LEU A 433 -15.69 5.95 -28.84
CA LEU A 433 -16.51 4.75 -29.12
C LEU A 433 -17.63 5.00 -30.15
N GLU A 434 -18.06 6.25 -30.30
CA GLU A 434 -19.17 6.66 -31.16
C GLU A 434 -18.69 7.20 -32.52
N VAL A 435 -17.38 7.30 -32.77
CA VAL A 435 -16.85 7.80 -34.03
C VAL A 435 -17.11 6.79 -35.16
N PRO A 436 -17.83 7.16 -36.23
CA PRO A 436 -18.04 6.29 -37.38
C PRO A 436 -16.73 6.00 -38.10
N ARG A 437 -16.46 4.72 -38.42
CA ARG A 437 -15.20 4.31 -39.09
C ARG A 437 -14.94 5.05 -40.40
N GLY A 438 -15.99 5.34 -41.18
CA GLY A 438 -15.87 6.07 -42.45
C GLY A 438 -15.46 7.55 -42.32
N GLN A 439 -15.39 8.09 -41.11
CA GLN A 439 -14.97 9.49 -40.85
C GLN A 439 -13.53 9.60 -40.37
N LEU A 440 -12.84 8.49 -40.12
CA LEU A 440 -11.45 8.47 -39.63
C LEU A 440 -10.43 8.74 -40.76
N GLU A 441 -10.57 9.77 -41.58
CA GLU A 441 -9.72 9.96 -42.77
C GLU A 441 -8.36 10.64 -42.49
N CYS A 442 -7.29 10.25 -43.20
CA CYS A 442 -6.00 10.94 -43.19
C CYS A 442 -5.70 11.59 -44.56
N PRO A 443 -5.45 12.91 -44.63
CA PRO A 443 -5.13 13.56 -45.89
C PRO A 443 -3.72 13.18 -46.37
N GLY A 444 -3.63 12.47 -47.51
CA GLY A 444 -2.37 12.26 -48.25
C GLY A 444 -1.67 10.90 -48.06
N GLY A 445 -2.31 9.89 -47.46
CA GLY A 445 -1.75 8.54 -47.38
C GLY A 445 -1.73 7.80 -48.73
N PRO A 446 -0.76 6.88 -48.97
CA PRO A 446 -0.75 6.02 -50.15
C PRO A 446 -2.03 5.16 -50.22
N PRO A 447 -2.44 4.69 -51.43
CA PRO A 447 -3.76 4.08 -51.66
C PRO A 447 -4.00 2.70 -51.03
N GLU A 448 -3.16 2.25 -50.10
CA GLU A 448 -3.28 0.94 -49.43
C GLU A 448 -4.02 0.99 -48.08
N GLU A 449 -4.34 2.18 -47.57
CA GLU A 449 -5.17 2.37 -46.35
C GLU A 449 -6.52 3.02 -46.63
N ARG A 450 -7.03 2.90 -47.87
CA ARG A 450 -8.45 3.16 -48.13
C ARG A 450 -9.24 1.98 -47.59
N TRP A 451 -9.88 2.16 -46.43
CA TRP A 451 -10.68 1.12 -45.76
C TRP A 451 -11.43 0.23 -46.75
N GLU A 452 -11.19 -1.07 -46.62
CA GLU A 452 -12.09 -2.11 -47.11
C GLU A 452 -13.52 -1.73 -46.70
N ARG A 453 -14.34 -1.44 -47.71
CA ARG A 453 -15.78 -1.23 -47.57
C ARG A 453 -16.40 -2.46 -46.93
N ASP A 454 -17.15 -2.23 -45.85
CA ASP A 454 -18.02 -3.23 -45.22
C ASP A 454 -18.91 -3.96 -46.25
N ALA A 455 -18.97 -5.29 -46.12
CA ALA A 455 -20.16 -6.09 -46.43
C ALA A 455 -20.18 -7.35 -45.54
N PRO A 456 -21.37 -7.83 -45.11
CA PRO A 456 -21.48 -8.85 -44.06
C PRO A 456 -21.20 -10.25 -44.63
N GLY A 457 -20.12 -10.89 -44.18
CA GLY A 457 -19.81 -12.27 -44.54
C GLY A 457 -20.56 -13.26 -43.66
N GLN A 458 -21.68 -13.80 -44.16
CA GLN A 458 -22.33 -14.97 -43.56
C GLN A 458 -21.40 -16.19 -43.65
N CYS A 459 -21.01 -16.74 -42.49
CA CYS A 459 -20.42 -18.08 -42.42
C CYS A 459 -21.56 -19.11 -42.46
N THR A 460 -21.74 -19.82 -43.58
CA THR A 460 -22.65 -20.98 -43.64
C THR A 460 -21.90 -22.29 -43.49
N TYR A 461 -22.44 -23.19 -42.67
CA TYR A 461 -21.90 -24.53 -42.38
C TYR A 461 -22.63 -25.60 -43.19
N SER A 462 -21.90 -26.54 -43.79
CA SER A 462 -22.43 -27.87 -44.11
C SER A 462 -21.31 -28.90 -44.16
N ASN A 463 -21.58 -30.10 -43.65
CA ASN A 463 -20.66 -31.23 -43.55
C ASN A 463 -21.21 -32.43 -44.34
N PRO A 464 -20.35 -33.35 -44.83
CA PRO A 464 -20.38 -34.68 -44.22
C PRO A 464 -19.06 -35.48 -44.10
N GLU A 465 -17.84 -34.93 -44.23
CA GLU A 465 -16.61 -35.78 -44.28
C GLU A 465 -15.38 -35.26 -43.50
N SER A 466 -15.57 -34.77 -42.27
CA SER A 466 -14.50 -34.62 -41.25
C SER A 466 -13.22 -33.88 -41.71
N THR A 467 -13.34 -32.95 -42.65
CA THR A 467 -12.29 -32.00 -43.01
C THR A 467 -12.85 -30.59 -42.89
N VAL A 468 -12.26 -29.78 -42.01
CA VAL A 468 -12.57 -28.35 -41.93
C VAL A 468 -11.84 -27.67 -43.09
N SER A 469 -12.56 -27.44 -44.19
CA SER A 469 -12.09 -26.54 -45.25
C SER A 469 -12.79 -25.19 -45.09
N MET A 470 -12.01 -24.14 -44.89
CA MET A 470 -12.48 -22.77 -44.97
C MET A 470 -12.15 -22.24 -46.36
N VAL A 471 -13.16 -21.81 -47.12
CA VAL A 471 -12.95 -21.05 -48.36
C VAL A 471 -13.17 -19.59 -48.02
N CYS A 472 -12.08 -18.84 -47.89
CA CYS A 472 -12.09 -17.39 -47.76
C CYS A 472 -11.50 -16.77 -49.03
N ASN A 473 -12.05 -15.65 -49.48
CA ASN A 473 -11.44 -14.86 -50.55
C ASN A 473 -10.10 -14.27 -50.04
N ALA A 474 -9.12 -14.17 -50.94
CA ALA A 474 -7.68 -14.03 -50.65
C ALA A 474 -7.26 -12.75 -49.91
N THR A 475 -8.18 -11.84 -49.55
CA THR A 475 -7.86 -10.56 -48.90
C THR A 475 -8.13 -10.51 -47.39
N SER A 476 -8.84 -11.47 -46.78
CA SER A 476 -9.31 -11.32 -45.38
C SER A 476 -8.68 -12.25 -44.33
N CYS A 477 -7.66 -13.03 -44.67
CA CYS A 477 -6.91 -13.81 -43.68
C CYS A 477 -5.42 -13.76 -43.99
N GLN A 478 -4.71 -12.76 -43.47
CA GLN A 478 -3.25 -12.84 -43.41
C GLN A 478 -2.83 -13.45 -42.06
N GLN A 479 -2.46 -14.74 -42.17
CA GLN A 479 -1.38 -15.41 -41.44
C GLN A 479 -1.58 -15.71 -39.94
N LEU A 480 -2.01 -16.94 -39.65
CA LEU A 480 -1.88 -17.54 -38.32
C LEU A 480 -0.47 -18.17 -38.19
N SER A 481 0.48 -17.46 -37.60
CA SER A 481 1.81 -18.00 -37.27
C SER A 481 1.80 -18.62 -35.87
N LEU A 482 1.73 -19.95 -35.79
CA LEU A 482 1.83 -20.70 -34.55
C LEU A 482 3.31 -20.97 -34.23
N HIS A 483 3.87 -20.27 -33.23
CA HIS A 483 5.17 -20.60 -32.67
C HIS A 483 5.02 -21.69 -31.60
N LEU A 484 5.49 -22.90 -31.90
CA LEU A 484 5.53 -24.01 -30.94
C LEU A 484 6.91 -24.05 -30.24
N PRO A 485 6.99 -24.27 -28.91
CA PRO A 485 8.27 -24.47 -28.22
C PRO A 485 8.94 -25.79 -28.64
N PRO A 486 10.29 -25.90 -28.57
CA PRO A 486 11.00 -27.12 -28.97
C PRO A 486 10.73 -28.29 -28.00
N PRO A 487 10.72 -29.55 -28.50
CA PRO A 487 10.33 -30.72 -27.71
C PRO A 487 11.32 -31.07 -26.60
N THR A 488 10.82 -31.49 -25.44
CA THR A 488 11.60 -32.21 -24.43
C THR A 488 11.79 -33.67 -24.85
N PRO A 489 13.02 -34.20 -24.90
CA PRO A 489 13.26 -35.57 -25.31
C PRO A 489 12.91 -36.54 -24.17
N SER A 490 11.78 -37.25 -24.27
CA SER A 490 11.50 -38.43 -23.45
C SER A 490 11.24 -39.64 -24.32
N GLN A 491 12.12 -40.63 -24.15
CA GLN A 491 12.19 -41.91 -24.86
C GLN A 491 10.99 -42.80 -24.57
N VAL A 492 10.26 -43.23 -25.61
CA VAL A 492 9.60 -44.54 -25.65
C VAL A 492 9.72 -45.09 -27.07
N GLN A 493 10.29 -46.29 -27.19
CA GLN A 493 10.52 -47.00 -28.45
C GLN A 493 9.19 -47.45 -29.08
N GLY A 494 9.02 -47.21 -30.37
CA GLY A 494 8.08 -47.96 -31.23
C GLY A 494 6.85 -47.21 -31.77
N LEU A 495 6.55 -45.99 -31.31
CA LEU A 495 5.55 -45.11 -31.92
C LEU A 495 6.16 -43.71 -32.04
N GLY A 496 6.00 -43.06 -33.21
CA GLY A 496 6.46 -41.69 -33.42
C GLY A 496 5.85 -40.71 -32.39
N PRO A 497 6.46 -39.53 -32.16
CA PRO A 497 5.97 -38.58 -31.17
C PRO A 497 4.53 -38.19 -31.49
N ALA A 498 3.62 -38.49 -30.57
CA ALA A 498 2.24 -38.05 -30.62
C ALA A 498 2.15 -36.68 -29.93
N TYR A 499 1.97 -35.60 -30.69
CA TYR A 499 1.64 -34.30 -30.13
C TYR A 499 0.16 -34.29 -29.78
N ARG A 500 -0.20 -34.02 -28.53
CA ARG A 500 -1.60 -33.81 -28.12
C ARG A 500 -1.70 -32.52 -27.32
N GLY A 501 -2.47 -31.57 -27.83
CA GLY A 501 -2.83 -30.36 -27.11
C GLY A 501 -4.28 -29.99 -27.34
N ALA A 502 -4.88 -29.27 -26.39
CA ALA A 502 -6.15 -28.61 -26.55
C ALA A 502 -5.92 -27.11 -26.41
N TRP A 503 -6.36 -26.35 -27.41
CA TRP A 503 -6.23 -24.90 -27.46
C TRP A 503 -7.62 -24.30 -27.50
N VAL A 504 -7.78 -23.18 -26.81
CA VAL A 504 -9.01 -22.41 -26.81
C VAL A 504 -8.70 -21.14 -27.60
N LEU A 505 -9.23 -21.07 -28.82
CA LEU A 505 -9.09 -19.91 -29.70
C LEU A 505 -10.28 -18.99 -29.45
N HIS A 506 -10.00 -17.77 -29.02
CA HIS A 506 -11.02 -16.74 -28.81
C HIS A 506 -11.14 -15.88 -30.07
N SER A 507 -12.38 -15.64 -30.50
CA SER A 507 -12.69 -14.72 -31.60
C SER A 507 -13.95 -13.91 -31.30
N HIS A 508 -14.16 -12.84 -32.05
CA HIS A 508 -15.35 -12.00 -31.99
C HIS A 508 -16.66 -12.74 -32.34
N CYS A 509 -16.58 -13.95 -32.89
CA CYS A 509 -17.73 -14.81 -33.22
C CYS A 509 -17.95 -15.95 -32.20
N GLY A 510 -17.15 -16.01 -31.13
CA GLY A 510 -17.23 -17.03 -30.08
C GLY A 510 -15.91 -17.77 -29.84
N THR A 511 -15.96 -18.72 -28.91
CA THR A 511 -14.82 -19.52 -28.46
C THR A 511 -14.80 -20.88 -29.16
N LEU A 512 -13.68 -21.20 -29.81
CA LEU A 512 -13.48 -22.49 -30.48
C LEU A 512 -12.41 -23.30 -29.74
N GLN A 513 -12.79 -24.46 -29.20
CA GLN A 513 -11.86 -25.39 -28.60
C GLN A 513 -11.34 -26.37 -29.65
N VAL A 514 -10.06 -26.27 -29.98
CA VAL A 514 -9.39 -27.11 -30.99
C VAL A 514 -8.46 -28.08 -30.29
N SER A 515 -8.67 -29.38 -30.50
CA SER A 515 -7.73 -30.41 -30.06
C SER A 515 -6.96 -30.92 -31.27
N VAL A 516 -5.64 -30.74 -31.26
CA VAL A 516 -4.76 -31.23 -32.34
C VAL A 516 -4.02 -32.46 -31.84
N LEU A 517 -4.15 -33.55 -32.60
CA LEU A 517 -3.37 -34.77 -32.46
C LEU A 517 -2.48 -34.90 -33.69
N VAL A 518 -1.15 -34.75 -33.53
CA VAL A 518 -0.20 -35.02 -34.62
C VAL A 518 0.43 -36.37 -34.36
N THR A 519 0.12 -37.36 -35.18
CA THR A 519 0.79 -38.66 -35.19
C THR A 519 1.74 -38.72 -36.37
N ALA A 520 3.04 -38.85 -36.11
CA ALA A 520 4.00 -39.19 -37.16
C ALA A 520 3.79 -40.67 -37.57
N ARG A 521 3.36 -40.92 -38.81
CA ARG A 521 3.42 -42.27 -39.41
C ARG A 521 4.77 -42.41 -40.11
N SER A 522 5.51 -43.49 -39.84
CA SER A 522 6.65 -43.84 -40.69
C SER A 522 6.12 -44.48 -41.97
N GLU A 523 6.55 -43.99 -43.12
CA GLU A 523 6.34 -44.69 -44.39
C GLU A 523 7.14 -45.98 -44.41
N ASN A 524 6.48 -47.07 -44.04
CA ASN A 524 6.64 -48.42 -44.60
C ASN A 524 5.57 -49.32 -43.98
N GLU A 525 4.38 -49.31 -44.60
CA GLU A 525 3.51 -50.46 -44.92
C GLU A 525 2.20 -49.98 -45.55
#